data_AF-A0A2V9WXS3-F1
#
_entry.id   AF-A0A2V9WXS3-F1
#
_cell.length_a   1.000
_cell.length_b   1.000
_cell.length_c   1.000
_cell.angle_alpha   90.00
_cell.angle_beta   90.00
_cell.angle_gamma   90.00
#
_symmetry.space_group_name_H-M   'P 1'
#
loop_
_entity.id
_entity.type
_entity.pdbx_description
1 polymer ?
#
loop_
_entity_poly.entity_id
_entity_poly.type
_entity_poly.pdbx_seq_one_letter_code
_entity_poly.pdbx_strand_id
1 'polypeptide(L)'
;MGDGSGDSDNLDIPVRPGWEEQFAVALHRYLSDQKGLWDFCELNTLPADSPGAESLRRYLQTQRWHVLQYQRVASAIALPDNWEGYLRQLSSEDQKNLSRYARRLEKRYQTRIYRCTQESELAAVLEALFQLHQERWQAAGEAGSFASEERRRFYYDLSRLLLARSSLELWALELNGRIAAVQYAFRYGKTVFQLQEGFDPERSSDRVGFVLRGHVMKQLIEEGVRKYDFLAGEPGYKARWSAQVGHYVNCHFARPLTLGSGYLSAVHNARAGKEWLRGNVPESIWNLLHRVNVGVRGKSSREVEPKIAEPEASSPQTAQSNPIKQAEGGKIAVDVDKQSR
;
A
#
# COMPACT_ATOMS: atom_id res chain seq x y z
N MET A 1 11.42 0.75 8.87
CA MET A 1 11.03 -0.56 8.28
C MET A 1 9.78 -0.97 9.00
N GLY A 2 8.65 -0.92 8.31
CA GLY A 2 7.35 -0.70 8.94
C GLY A 2 7.03 0.79 8.91
N ASP A 3 6.04 1.15 8.11
CA ASP A 3 5.45 2.48 7.99
C ASP A 3 4.29 2.69 8.96
N GLY A 4 4.02 1.69 9.82
CA GLY A 4 2.88 1.66 10.73
C GLY A 4 1.52 1.52 10.03
N SER A 5 1.49 1.48 8.69
CA SER A 5 0.26 1.47 7.90
C SER A 5 -0.23 0.05 7.60
N GLY A 6 0.71 -0.91 7.48
CA GLY A 6 0.43 -2.28 7.05
C GLY A 6 0.20 -2.43 5.53
N ASP A 7 0.40 -1.36 4.76
CA ASP A 7 0.24 -1.32 3.29
C ASP A 7 1.54 -1.35 2.49
N SER A 8 2.69 -1.36 3.17
CA SER A 8 3.98 -1.54 2.54
C SER A 8 4.45 -3.00 2.57
N ASP A 9 5.00 -3.46 1.45
CA ASP A 9 5.49 -4.81 1.24
C ASP A 9 6.92 -4.81 0.71
N ASN A 10 7.61 -5.96 0.84
CA ASN A 10 8.99 -6.14 0.39
C ASN A 10 9.97 -5.15 1.07
N LEU A 11 9.81 -5.00 2.38
CA LEU A 11 10.58 -4.07 3.21
C LEU A 11 11.85 -4.76 3.71
N ASP A 12 12.86 -4.88 2.85
CA ASP A 12 14.16 -5.50 3.20
C ASP A 12 15.11 -4.56 3.94
N ILE A 13 16.04 -5.13 4.71
CA ILE A 13 17.08 -4.39 5.43
C ILE A 13 18.19 -4.03 4.43
N PRO A 14 18.44 -2.74 4.17
CA PRO A 14 19.49 -2.32 3.23
C PRO A 14 20.87 -2.51 3.86
N VAL A 15 21.39 -3.73 3.80
CA VAL A 15 22.73 -4.10 4.26
C VAL A 15 23.61 -4.41 3.05
N ARG A 16 24.86 -3.95 3.10
CA ARG A 16 25.84 -4.31 2.07
C ARG A 16 26.12 -5.82 2.13
N PRO A 17 26.13 -6.53 0.99
CA PRO A 17 26.47 -7.94 0.97
C PRO A 17 27.80 -8.26 1.66
N GLY A 18 27.82 -9.26 2.53
CA GLY A 18 28.97 -9.67 3.33
C GLY A 18 29.16 -8.91 4.66
N TRP A 19 28.26 -7.98 4.98
CA TRP A 19 28.27 -7.20 6.23
C TRP A 19 27.11 -7.54 7.17
N GLU A 20 26.34 -8.60 6.86
CA GLU A 20 25.10 -8.93 7.56
C GLU A 20 25.32 -9.26 9.03
N GLU A 21 26.42 -9.93 9.38
CA GLU A 21 26.75 -10.26 10.78
C GLU A 21 27.17 -9.02 11.57
N GLN A 22 28.04 -8.19 10.99
CA GLN A 22 28.49 -6.94 11.60
C GLN A 22 27.31 -5.98 11.80
N PHE A 23 26.41 -5.92 10.82
CA PHE A 23 25.15 -5.18 10.92
C PHE A 23 24.30 -5.70 12.09
N ALA A 24 24.09 -7.01 12.20
CA ALA A 24 23.28 -7.60 13.26
C ALA A 24 23.83 -7.25 14.66
N VAL A 25 25.15 -7.35 14.83
CA VAL A 25 25.86 -6.98 16.07
C VAL A 25 25.70 -5.49 16.37
N ALA A 26 25.93 -4.63 15.38
CA ALA A 26 25.85 -3.18 15.54
C ALA A 26 24.43 -2.72 15.88
N LEU A 27 23.43 -3.27 15.18
CA LEU A 27 22.03 -2.95 15.42
C LEU A 27 21.58 -3.43 16.80
N HIS A 28 21.92 -4.65 17.21
CA HIS A 28 21.63 -5.14 18.56
C HIS A 28 22.25 -4.25 19.65
N ARG A 29 23.52 -3.85 19.49
CA ARG A 29 24.18 -2.93 20.43
C ARG A 29 23.43 -1.61 20.52
N TYR A 30 23.15 -0.99 19.36
CA TYR A 30 22.40 0.25 19.29
C TYR A 30 21.04 0.15 20.00
N LEU A 31 20.26 -0.89 19.69
CA LEU A 31 18.95 -1.09 20.30
C LEU A 31 19.06 -1.36 21.82
N SER A 32 20.12 -2.03 22.27
CA SER A 32 20.39 -2.27 23.69
C SER A 32 20.74 -0.98 24.43
N ASP A 33 21.54 -0.11 23.80
CA ASP A 33 21.91 1.20 24.37
C ASP A 33 20.71 2.14 24.44
N GLN A 34 19.82 2.08 23.45
CA GLN A 34 18.58 2.87 23.37
C GLN A 34 17.39 2.25 24.11
N LYS A 35 17.63 1.37 25.08
CA LYS A 35 16.60 0.60 25.79
C LYS A 35 15.49 1.41 26.48
N GLY A 36 15.67 2.70 26.69
CA GLY A 36 14.65 3.59 27.27
C GLY A 36 13.62 4.10 26.26
N LEU A 37 13.86 3.91 24.96
CA LEU A 37 13.08 4.52 23.88
C LEU A 37 12.12 3.55 23.18
N TRP A 38 12.16 2.27 23.52
CA TRP A 38 11.38 1.24 22.83
C TRP A 38 11.16 -0.01 23.69
N ASP A 39 10.03 -0.68 23.45
CA ASP A 39 9.63 -1.91 24.16
C ASP A 39 9.77 -3.16 23.29
N PHE A 40 9.31 -3.08 22.04
CA PHE A 40 9.44 -4.12 21.03
C PHE A 40 9.65 -3.50 19.65
N CYS A 41 10.11 -4.29 18.69
CA CYS A 41 10.32 -3.90 17.31
C CYS A 41 9.51 -4.80 16.39
N GLU A 42 8.89 -4.21 15.36
CA GLU A 42 8.19 -4.91 14.30
C GLU A 42 8.87 -4.63 12.96
N LEU A 43 9.49 -5.65 12.39
CA LEU A 43 9.94 -5.63 11.01
C LEU A 43 8.92 -6.42 10.18
N ASN A 44 8.06 -5.69 9.48
CA ASN A 44 7.00 -6.30 8.68
C ASN A 44 7.47 -6.51 7.24
N THR A 45 6.89 -7.53 6.59
CA THR A 45 6.92 -7.76 5.14
C THR A 45 8.32 -7.86 4.52
N LEU A 46 9.27 -8.45 5.27
CA LEU A 46 10.62 -8.77 4.78
C LEU A 46 10.56 -9.85 3.70
N PRO A 47 11.46 -9.84 2.70
CA PRO A 47 11.70 -11.00 1.85
C PRO A 47 12.00 -12.25 2.67
N ALA A 48 11.46 -13.40 2.26
CA ALA A 48 11.70 -14.67 2.93
C ALA A 48 13.18 -15.09 2.93
N ASP A 49 13.93 -14.64 1.92
CA ASP A 49 15.35 -14.92 1.69
C ASP A 49 16.27 -13.74 2.06
N SER A 50 15.78 -12.75 2.81
CA SER A 50 16.59 -11.59 3.24
C SER A 50 17.81 -12.02 4.08
N PRO A 51 19.05 -11.81 3.58
CA PRO A 51 20.26 -12.17 4.32
C PRO A 51 20.42 -11.34 5.61
N GLY A 52 20.11 -10.05 5.54
CA GLY A 52 20.19 -9.14 6.68
C GLY A 52 19.18 -9.50 7.77
N ALA A 53 17.94 -9.85 7.40
CA ALA A 53 16.93 -10.25 8.37
C ALA A 53 17.27 -11.58 9.04
N GLU A 54 17.75 -12.55 8.28
CA GLU A 54 18.15 -13.85 8.81
C GLU A 54 19.36 -13.73 9.76
N SER A 55 20.37 -12.94 9.38
CA SER A 55 21.53 -12.67 10.25
C SER A 55 21.10 -11.98 11.55
N LEU A 56 20.28 -10.93 11.46
CA LEU A 56 19.76 -10.23 12.64
C LEU A 56 18.99 -11.18 13.55
N ARG A 57 18.05 -11.94 12.99
CA ARG A 57 17.24 -12.91 13.74
C ARG A 57 18.11 -13.89 14.50
N ARG A 58 19.05 -14.53 13.81
CA ARG A 58 19.97 -15.51 14.40
C ARG A 58 20.76 -14.87 15.53
N TYR A 59 21.30 -13.68 15.31
CA TYR A 59 22.08 -12.97 16.33
C TYR A 59 21.23 -12.66 17.57
N LEU A 60 20.03 -12.10 17.39
CA LEU A 60 19.10 -11.82 18.50
C LEU A 60 18.75 -13.07 19.31
N GLN A 61 18.56 -14.22 18.66
CA GLN A 61 18.34 -15.50 19.34
C GLN A 61 19.55 -15.92 20.18
N THR A 62 20.79 -15.73 19.70
CA THR A 62 22.00 -16.00 20.51
C THR A 62 22.07 -15.11 21.76
N GLN A 63 21.58 -13.87 21.66
CA GLN A 63 21.50 -12.92 22.77
C GLN A 63 20.27 -13.15 23.66
N ARG A 64 19.52 -14.24 23.44
CA ARG A 64 18.30 -14.62 24.18
C ARG A 64 17.20 -13.56 24.14
N TRP A 65 17.16 -12.76 23.07
CA TRP A 65 16.01 -11.88 22.84
C TRP A 65 14.79 -12.70 22.45
N HIS A 66 13.61 -12.20 22.81
CA HIS A 66 12.38 -12.82 22.40
C HIS A 66 12.13 -12.46 20.93
N VAL A 67 12.06 -13.45 20.05
CA VAL A 67 11.91 -13.26 18.60
C VAL A 67 10.77 -14.14 18.10
N LEU A 68 9.86 -13.54 17.34
CA LEU A 68 8.69 -14.18 16.75
C LEU A 68 8.68 -13.94 15.25
N GLN A 69 8.29 -14.96 14.50
CA GLN A 69 8.15 -14.87 13.05
C GLN A 69 6.74 -15.24 12.62
N TYR A 70 6.23 -14.49 11.65
CA TYR A 70 4.94 -14.76 11.02
C TYR A 70 5.11 -14.67 9.51
N GLN A 71 4.40 -15.53 8.79
CA GLN A 71 4.33 -15.45 7.33
C GLN A 71 3.14 -14.59 6.92
N ARG A 72 3.34 -13.75 5.91
CA ARG A 72 2.27 -13.05 5.20
C ARG A 72 2.27 -13.55 3.76
N VAL A 73 1.14 -14.05 3.29
CA VAL A 73 1.01 -14.57 1.92
C VAL A 73 1.37 -13.47 0.93
N ALA A 74 2.19 -13.85 -0.06
CA ALA A 74 2.54 -13.02 -1.21
C ALA A 74 2.40 -13.86 -2.48
N SER A 75 2.41 -13.21 -3.65
CA SER A 75 2.37 -13.95 -4.91
C SER A 75 3.18 -13.24 -5.99
N ALA A 76 3.92 -14.01 -6.78
CA ALA A 76 4.72 -13.46 -7.87
C ALA A 76 4.76 -14.43 -9.06
N ILE A 77 5.11 -13.90 -10.22
CA ILE A 77 5.30 -14.68 -11.45
C ILE A 77 6.77 -14.62 -11.83
N ALA A 78 7.37 -15.78 -12.07
CA ALA A 78 8.62 -15.89 -12.80
C ALA A 78 8.33 -15.74 -14.30
N LEU A 79 8.64 -14.56 -14.85
CA LEU A 79 8.41 -14.24 -16.25
C LEU A 79 9.53 -14.88 -17.11
N PRO A 80 9.17 -15.63 -18.17
CA PRO A 80 10.15 -16.22 -19.09
C PRO A 80 10.74 -15.17 -20.04
N ASP A 81 11.65 -15.58 -20.91
CA ASP A 81 12.36 -14.68 -21.81
C ASP A 81 11.52 -14.13 -22.98
N ASN A 82 10.34 -14.70 -23.25
CA ASN A 82 9.47 -14.28 -24.34
C ASN A 82 7.98 -14.51 -24.02
N TRP A 83 7.12 -13.80 -24.76
CA TRP A 83 5.68 -13.80 -24.57
C TRP A 83 5.05 -15.18 -24.81
N GLU A 84 5.51 -15.91 -25.83
CA GLU A 84 5.03 -17.25 -26.16
C GLU A 84 5.33 -18.25 -25.04
N GLY A 85 6.49 -18.12 -24.41
CA GLY A 85 6.88 -18.85 -23.20
C GLY A 85 5.91 -18.57 -22.05
N TYR A 86 5.51 -17.31 -21.87
CA TYR A 86 4.59 -16.92 -20.80
C TYR A 86 3.17 -17.42 -21.07
N LEU A 87 2.68 -17.30 -22.31
CA LEU A 87 1.36 -17.81 -22.68
C LEU A 87 1.22 -19.30 -22.33
N ARG A 88 2.27 -20.12 -22.53
CA ARG A 88 2.27 -21.54 -22.16
C ARG A 88 2.15 -21.80 -20.66
N GLN A 89 2.42 -20.82 -19.80
CA GLN A 89 2.18 -20.93 -18.36
C GLN A 89 0.70 -20.72 -18.00
N LEU A 90 -0.07 -20.02 -18.85
CA LEU A 90 -1.49 -19.74 -18.62
C LEU A 90 -2.38 -20.92 -19.04
N SER A 91 -3.61 -20.97 -18.50
CA SER A 91 -4.63 -21.91 -18.96
C SER A 91 -4.98 -21.68 -20.43
N SER A 92 -5.34 -22.74 -21.16
CA SER A 92 -5.76 -22.63 -22.57
C SER A 92 -6.95 -21.69 -22.76
N GLU A 93 -7.81 -21.54 -21.74
CA GLU A 93 -8.92 -20.59 -21.73
C GLU A 93 -8.43 -19.15 -21.56
N ASP A 94 -7.57 -18.86 -20.58
CA ASP A 94 -7.04 -17.51 -20.37
C ASP A 94 -6.17 -17.03 -21.55
N GLN A 95 -5.40 -17.93 -22.18
CA GLN A 95 -4.67 -17.65 -23.43
C GLN A 95 -5.61 -17.16 -24.53
N LYS A 96 -6.71 -17.90 -24.78
CA LYS A 96 -7.72 -17.52 -25.78
C LYS A 96 -8.42 -16.22 -25.39
N ASN A 97 -8.67 -16.02 -24.10
CA ASN A 97 -9.37 -14.85 -23.57
C ASN A 97 -8.60 -13.57 -23.77
N LEU A 98 -7.27 -13.59 -23.63
CA LEU A 98 -6.44 -12.42 -23.89
C LEU A 98 -6.65 -11.89 -25.31
N SER A 99 -6.55 -12.78 -26.30
CA SER A 99 -6.76 -12.44 -27.71
C SER A 99 -8.22 -12.07 -28.00
N ARG A 100 -9.17 -12.86 -27.50
CA ARG A 100 -10.62 -12.64 -27.69
C ARG A 100 -11.06 -11.28 -27.17
N TYR A 101 -10.66 -10.92 -25.95
CA TYR A 101 -11.10 -9.69 -25.31
C TYR A 101 -10.36 -8.46 -25.83
N ALA A 102 -9.08 -8.56 -26.18
CA ALA A 102 -8.37 -7.48 -26.87
C ALA A 102 -9.07 -7.11 -28.20
N ARG A 103 -9.32 -8.11 -29.07
CA ARG A 103 -10.04 -7.89 -30.35
C ARG A 103 -11.45 -7.36 -30.15
N ARG A 104 -12.14 -7.78 -29.08
CA ARG A 104 -13.48 -7.27 -28.76
C ARG A 104 -13.43 -5.77 -28.44
N LEU A 105 -12.43 -5.31 -27.67
CA LEU A 105 -12.27 -3.89 -27.37
C LEU A 105 -12.00 -3.09 -28.65
N GLU A 106 -11.06 -3.54 -29.47
CA GLU A 106 -10.73 -2.89 -30.76
C GLU A 106 -11.92 -2.80 -31.71
N LYS A 107 -12.79 -3.82 -31.74
CA LYS A 107 -14.00 -3.82 -32.57
C LYS A 107 -15.09 -2.86 -32.06
N ARG A 108 -15.19 -2.67 -30.75
CA ARG A 108 -16.27 -1.89 -30.11
C ARG A 108 -15.92 -0.43 -29.87
N TYR A 109 -14.63 -0.14 -29.71
CA TYR A 109 -14.14 1.13 -29.19
C TYR A 109 -12.88 1.57 -29.93
N GLN A 110 -12.69 2.88 -30.01
CA GLN A 110 -11.37 3.44 -30.25
C GLN A 110 -10.50 3.14 -29.01
N THR A 111 -9.67 2.11 -29.12
CA THR A 111 -8.89 1.58 -27.99
C THR A 111 -7.46 2.12 -28.05
N ARG A 112 -6.94 2.58 -26.91
CA ARG A 112 -5.54 2.98 -26.76
C ARG A 112 -5.00 2.42 -25.44
N ILE A 113 -3.83 1.77 -25.48
CA ILE A 113 -3.11 1.36 -24.28
C ILE A 113 -1.75 2.05 -24.31
N TYR A 114 -1.34 2.66 -23.21
CA TYR A 114 -0.07 3.36 -23.12
C TYR A 114 0.52 3.34 -21.71
N ARG A 115 1.85 3.46 -21.64
CA ARG A 115 2.61 3.75 -20.42
C ARG A 115 2.78 5.26 -20.31
N CYS A 116 2.57 5.82 -19.12
CA CYS A 116 2.92 7.21 -18.84
C CYS A 116 4.44 7.37 -18.93
N THR A 117 4.88 8.28 -19.78
CA THR A 117 6.30 8.59 -20.02
C THR A 117 6.61 10.08 -19.82
N GLN A 118 5.57 10.90 -19.64
CA GLN A 118 5.70 12.34 -19.44
C GLN A 118 4.97 12.78 -18.18
N GLU A 119 5.50 13.78 -17.49
CA GLU A 119 4.91 14.27 -16.25
C GLU A 119 3.51 14.86 -16.46
N SER A 120 3.25 15.46 -17.63
CA SER A 120 1.94 16.00 -18.02
C SER A 120 0.84 14.94 -18.09
N GLU A 121 1.18 13.66 -18.21
CA GLU A 121 0.21 12.56 -18.27
C GLU A 121 -0.24 12.11 -16.87
N LEU A 122 0.60 12.35 -15.84
CA LEU A 122 0.40 11.78 -14.50
C LEU A 122 -0.93 12.18 -13.88
N ALA A 123 -1.31 13.46 -13.96
CA ALA A 123 -2.53 13.95 -13.33
C ALA A 123 -3.78 13.24 -13.85
N ALA A 124 -3.94 13.14 -15.16
CA ALA A 124 -5.11 12.49 -15.75
C ALA A 124 -5.19 11.00 -15.37
N VAL A 125 -4.06 10.29 -15.40
CA VAL A 125 -4.03 8.85 -15.14
C VAL A 125 -4.15 8.51 -13.65
N LEU A 126 -3.58 9.33 -12.77
CA LEU A 126 -3.71 9.16 -11.32
C LEU A 126 -5.12 9.47 -10.83
N GLU A 127 -5.75 10.55 -11.31
CA GLU A 127 -7.15 10.81 -10.96
C GLU A 127 -8.07 9.68 -11.42
N ALA A 128 -7.85 9.15 -12.63
CA ALA A 128 -8.59 7.98 -13.10
C ALA A 128 -8.33 6.74 -12.22
N LEU A 129 -7.08 6.49 -11.80
CA LEU A 129 -6.79 5.40 -10.85
C LEU A 129 -7.56 5.57 -9.54
N PHE A 130 -7.50 6.77 -8.94
CA PHE A 130 -8.14 7.04 -7.66
C PHE A 130 -9.65 6.85 -7.77
N GLN A 131 -10.28 7.41 -8.80
CA GLN A 131 -11.71 7.26 -9.04
C GLN A 131 -12.11 5.80 -9.21
N LEU A 132 -11.50 5.09 -10.18
CA LEU A 132 -11.87 3.71 -10.52
C LEU A 132 -11.60 2.74 -9.36
N HIS A 133 -10.55 2.97 -8.59
CA HIS A 133 -10.27 2.18 -7.40
C HIS A 133 -11.30 2.45 -6.30
N GLN A 134 -11.66 3.72 -6.05
CA GLN A 134 -12.67 4.08 -5.04
C GLN A 134 -14.04 3.49 -5.37
N GLU A 135 -14.50 3.62 -6.62
CA GLU A 135 -15.79 3.07 -7.06
C GLU A 135 -15.89 1.58 -6.76
N ARG A 136 -14.82 0.82 -7.03
CA ARG A 136 -14.77 -0.62 -6.76
C ARG A 136 -14.89 -0.95 -5.27
N TRP A 137 -14.16 -0.24 -4.41
CA TRP A 137 -14.16 -0.53 -2.97
C TRP A 137 -15.44 -0.06 -2.28
N GLN A 138 -15.98 1.09 -2.70
CA GLN A 138 -17.28 1.58 -2.20
C GLN A 138 -18.41 0.63 -2.57
N ALA A 139 -18.40 0.07 -3.79
CA ALA A 139 -19.34 -0.98 -4.18
C ALA A 139 -19.20 -2.27 -3.32
N ALA A 140 -18.03 -2.50 -2.73
CA ALA A 140 -17.78 -3.59 -1.77
C ALA A 140 -18.05 -3.21 -0.31
N GLY A 141 -18.55 -1.99 -0.03
CA GLY A 141 -18.86 -1.50 1.32
C GLY A 141 -17.64 -0.99 2.10
N GLU A 142 -16.52 -0.76 1.44
CA GLU A 142 -15.26 -0.33 2.03
C GLU A 142 -14.90 1.09 1.59
N ALA A 143 -14.22 1.85 2.46
CA ALA A 143 -13.87 3.25 2.15
C ALA A 143 -12.89 3.39 0.97
N GLY A 144 -12.04 2.37 0.75
CA GLY A 144 -10.97 2.37 -0.26
C GLY A 144 -9.76 3.24 0.13
N SER A 145 -8.59 2.88 -0.38
CA SER A 145 -7.31 3.49 0.01
C SER A 145 -7.14 4.96 -0.40
N PHE A 146 -7.92 5.44 -1.37
CA PHE A 146 -7.79 6.79 -1.92
C PHE A 146 -8.88 7.74 -1.43
N ALA A 147 -9.59 7.40 -0.34
CA ALA A 147 -10.39 8.37 0.40
C ALA A 147 -9.50 9.42 1.10
N SER A 148 -8.25 9.09 1.41
CA SER A 148 -7.28 9.99 2.03
C SER A 148 -6.60 10.89 0.99
N GLU A 149 -6.70 12.20 1.20
CA GLU A 149 -6.02 13.22 0.39
C GLU A 149 -4.49 13.14 0.53
N GLU A 150 -3.99 12.86 1.73
CA GLU A 150 -2.56 12.64 1.99
C GLU A 150 -2.03 11.47 1.17
N ARG A 151 -2.83 10.39 1.05
CA ARG A 151 -2.46 9.24 0.22
C ARG A 151 -2.40 9.61 -1.25
N ARG A 152 -3.35 10.40 -1.76
CA ARG A 152 -3.32 10.88 -3.16
C ARG A 152 -2.06 11.69 -3.44
N ARG A 153 -1.73 12.64 -2.56
CA ARG A 153 -0.50 13.46 -2.65
C ARG A 153 0.76 12.59 -2.66
N PHE A 154 0.82 11.58 -1.79
CA PHE A 154 1.92 10.61 -1.80
C PHE A 154 2.07 9.91 -3.17
N TYR A 155 0.98 9.47 -3.80
CA TYR A 155 1.05 8.85 -5.13
C TYR A 155 1.49 9.83 -6.22
N TYR A 156 1.09 11.10 -6.14
CA TYR A 156 1.59 12.15 -7.03
C TYR A 156 3.11 12.33 -6.91
N ASP A 157 3.60 12.50 -5.69
CA ASP A 157 5.03 12.73 -5.43
C ASP A 157 5.87 11.49 -5.79
N LEU A 158 5.38 10.30 -5.43
CA LEU A 158 6.01 9.03 -5.79
C LEU A 158 6.06 8.85 -7.31
N SER A 159 4.98 9.15 -8.04
CA SER A 159 4.94 9.01 -9.50
C SER A 159 5.97 9.89 -10.18
N ARG A 160 6.09 11.16 -9.77
CA ARG A 160 7.12 12.08 -10.29
C ARG A 160 8.53 11.53 -10.05
N LEU A 161 8.80 11.07 -8.84
CA LEU A 161 10.10 10.52 -8.44
C LEU A 161 10.46 9.23 -9.19
N LEU A 162 9.49 8.35 -9.43
CA LEU A 162 9.68 7.11 -10.19
C LEU A 162 9.83 7.39 -11.68
N LEU A 163 9.05 8.34 -12.22
CA LEU A 163 9.11 8.73 -13.63
C LEU A 163 10.49 9.30 -13.98
N ALA A 164 10.99 10.22 -13.15
CA ALA A 164 12.33 10.81 -13.30
C ALA A 164 13.47 9.77 -13.26
N ARG A 165 13.22 8.59 -12.69
CA ARG A 165 14.17 7.47 -12.60
C ARG A 165 13.93 6.38 -13.65
N SER A 166 12.96 6.57 -14.55
CA SER A 166 12.51 5.54 -15.50
C SER A 166 12.11 4.22 -14.81
N SER A 167 11.59 4.32 -13.59
CA SER A 167 11.13 3.20 -12.77
C SER A 167 9.60 3.16 -12.65
N LEU A 168 8.88 4.15 -13.17
CA LEU A 168 7.42 4.17 -13.11
C LEU A 168 6.82 3.22 -14.15
N GLU A 169 5.93 2.35 -13.70
CA GLU A 169 5.11 1.49 -14.57
C GLU A 169 3.64 1.85 -14.35
N LEU A 170 3.26 3.05 -14.81
CA LEU A 170 1.89 3.55 -14.77
C LEU A 170 1.26 3.41 -16.16
N TRP A 171 0.30 2.50 -16.29
CA TRP A 171 -0.29 2.11 -17.55
C TRP A 171 -1.79 2.40 -17.58
N ALA A 172 -2.28 2.92 -18.69
CA ALA A 172 -3.69 3.23 -18.89
C ALA A 172 -4.25 2.50 -20.13
N LEU A 173 -5.51 2.08 -20.03
CA LEU A 173 -6.34 1.63 -21.15
C LEU A 173 -7.48 2.62 -21.33
N GLU A 174 -7.52 3.26 -22.49
CA GLU A 174 -8.57 4.19 -22.92
C GLU A 174 -9.51 3.54 -23.92
N LEU A 175 -10.82 3.80 -23.75
CA LEU A 175 -11.89 3.45 -24.68
C LEU A 175 -12.64 4.73 -25.06
N ASN A 176 -12.66 5.08 -26.35
CA ASN A 176 -13.29 6.30 -26.87
C ASN A 176 -12.84 7.57 -26.12
N GLY A 177 -11.54 7.67 -25.83
CA GLY A 177 -10.93 8.82 -25.15
C GLY A 177 -11.17 8.89 -23.63
N ARG A 178 -11.75 7.85 -23.01
CA ARG A 178 -11.93 7.76 -21.55
C ARG A 178 -11.10 6.62 -20.98
N ILE A 179 -10.38 6.87 -19.89
CA ILE A 179 -9.58 5.85 -19.19
C ILE A 179 -10.55 4.86 -18.50
N ALA A 180 -10.50 3.60 -18.93
CA ALA A 180 -11.35 2.53 -18.43
C ALA A 180 -10.60 1.55 -17.51
N ALA A 181 -9.27 1.53 -17.55
CA ALA A 181 -8.46 0.80 -16.58
C ALA A 181 -7.09 1.44 -16.39
N VAL A 182 -6.54 1.32 -15.18
CA VAL A 182 -5.20 1.78 -14.81
C VAL A 182 -4.48 0.71 -14.01
N GLN A 183 -3.19 0.52 -14.28
CA GLN A 183 -2.26 -0.24 -13.45
C GLN A 183 -1.12 0.65 -13.01
N TYR A 184 -0.88 0.68 -11.70
CA TYR A 184 0.23 1.37 -11.07
C TYR A 184 1.20 0.34 -10.49
N ALA A 185 2.39 0.30 -11.05
CA ALA A 185 3.51 -0.47 -10.57
C ALA A 185 4.81 0.37 -10.58
N PHE A 186 5.88 -0.20 -10.05
CA PHE A 186 7.23 0.32 -10.23
C PHE A 186 8.22 -0.79 -10.55
N ARG A 187 9.25 -0.45 -11.30
CA ARG A 187 10.33 -1.36 -11.71
C ARG A 187 11.58 -1.10 -10.88
N TYR A 188 12.18 -2.19 -10.37
CA TYR A 188 13.52 -2.19 -9.80
C TYR A 188 14.29 -3.41 -10.31
N GLY A 189 15.40 -3.16 -11.01
CA GLY A 189 16.14 -4.20 -11.73
C GLY A 189 15.25 -4.92 -12.75
N LYS A 190 15.20 -6.26 -12.66
CA LYS A 190 14.34 -7.11 -13.51
C LYS A 190 13.00 -7.47 -12.87
N THR A 191 12.60 -6.74 -11.83
CA THR A 191 11.35 -6.98 -11.10
C THR A 191 10.41 -5.79 -11.23
N VAL A 192 9.14 -6.05 -11.49
CA VAL A 192 8.06 -5.07 -11.39
C VAL A 192 7.17 -5.42 -10.20
N PHE A 193 6.88 -4.42 -9.37
CA PHE A 193 6.06 -4.53 -8.15
C PHE A 193 4.72 -3.84 -8.38
N GLN A 194 3.65 -4.63 -8.39
CA GLN A 194 2.30 -4.16 -8.66
C GLN A 194 1.67 -3.56 -7.40
N LEU A 195 1.53 -2.23 -7.36
CA LEU A 195 1.04 -1.50 -6.19
C LEU A 195 -0.49 -1.40 -6.18
N GLN A 196 -1.07 -0.85 -7.26
CA GLN A 196 -2.50 -0.52 -7.30
C GLN A 196 -3.08 -0.68 -8.70
N GLU A 197 -4.40 -0.86 -8.78
CA GLU A 197 -5.13 -0.92 -10.04
C GLU A 197 -6.57 -0.45 -9.88
N GLY A 198 -7.09 0.15 -10.93
CA GLY A 198 -8.48 0.57 -11.02
C GLY A 198 -9.05 0.12 -12.36
N PHE A 199 -10.32 -0.27 -12.39
CA PHE A 199 -11.01 -0.56 -13.64
C PHE A 199 -12.48 -0.17 -13.53
N ASP A 200 -13.02 0.30 -14.65
CA ASP A 200 -14.41 0.73 -14.79
C ASP A 200 -15.38 -0.45 -14.50
N PRO A 201 -16.18 -0.38 -13.42
CA PRO A 201 -17.13 -1.41 -13.06
C PRO A 201 -18.21 -1.63 -14.12
N GLU A 202 -18.65 -0.57 -14.82
CA GLU A 202 -19.64 -0.66 -15.89
C GLU A 202 -19.10 -1.41 -17.12
N ARG A 203 -17.78 -1.40 -17.29
CA ARG A 203 -17.07 -2.12 -18.36
C ARG A 203 -16.43 -3.42 -17.89
N SER A 204 -16.86 -3.95 -16.74
CA SER A 204 -16.43 -5.24 -16.21
C SER A 204 -16.70 -6.40 -17.18
N SER A 205 -17.85 -6.38 -17.87
CA SER A 205 -18.19 -7.36 -18.92
C SER A 205 -17.21 -7.30 -20.10
N ASP A 206 -16.59 -6.13 -20.33
CA ASP A 206 -15.60 -5.88 -21.35
C ASP A 206 -14.17 -6.33 -20.96
N ARG A 207 -13.96 -6.71 -19.68
CA ARG A 207 -12.70 -7.28 -19.14
C ARG A 207 -11.49 -6.33 -19.29
N VAL A 208 -11.71 -5.03 -19.19
CA VAL A 208 -10.70 -3.98 -19.42
C VAL A 208 -9.42 -4.16 -18.57
N GLY A 209 -9.54 -4.45 -17.27
CA GLY A 209 -8.37 -4.69 -16.41
C GLY A 209 -7.59 -5.97 -16.75
N PHE A 210 -8.27 -6.99 -17.29
CA PHE A 210 -7.64 -8.22 -17.75
C PHE A 210 -6.87 -7.99 -19.06
N VAL A 211 -7.46 -7.26 -20.01
CA VAL A 211 -6.77 -6.89 -21.25
C VAL A 211 -5.56 -6.00 -20.97
N LEU A 212 -5.71 -5.00 -20.10
CA LEU A 212 -4.60 -4.12 -19.70
C LEU A 212 -3.44 -4.93 -19.10
N ARG A 213 -3.71 -5.83 -18.14
CA ARG A 213 -2.63 -6.65 -17.55
C ARG A 213 -1.91 -7.50 -18.58
N GLY A 214 -2.66 -8.15 -19.48
CA GLY A 214 -2.05 -8.96 -20.54
C GLY A 214 -1.12 -8.15 -21.43
N HIS A 215 -1.53 -6.94 -21.81
CA HIS A 215 -0.69 -6.02 -22.58
C HIS A 215 0.57 -5.60 -21.80
N VAL A 216 0.40 -5.20 -20.54
CA VAL A 216 1.52 -4.81 -19.66
C VAL A 216 2.52 -5.95 -19.54
N MET A 217 2.08 -7.16 -19.22
CA MET A 217 2.98 -8.31 -19.07
C MET A 217 3.75 -8.62 -20.35
N LYS A 218 3.10 -8.54 -21.51
CA LYS A 218 3.77 -8.70 -22.81
C LYS A 218 4.91 -7.69 -22.98
N GLN A 219 4.62 -6.41 -22.77
CA GLN A 219 5.61 -5.33 -22.89
C GLN A 219 6.75 -5.50 -21.87
N LEU A 220 6.44 -5.81 -20.62
CA LEU A 220 7.45 -6.01 -19.58
C LEU A 220 8.39 -7.19 -19.91
N ILE A 221 7.86 -8.30 -20.43
CA ILE A 221 8.67 -9.45 -20.86
C ILE A 221 9.62 -9.06 -21.99
N GLU A 222 9.10 -8.37 -23.02
CA GLU A 222 9.86 -7.86 -24.17
C GLU A 222 10.97 -6.88 -23.73
N GLU A 223 10.72 -6.10 -22.67
CA GLU A 223 11.67 -5.16 -22.07
C GLU A 223 12.64 -5.79 -21.05
N GLY A 224 12.65 -7.12 -20.90
CA GLY A 224 13.66 -7.80 -20.08
C GLY A 224 13.29 -8.01 -18.60
N VAL A 225 12.04 -7.73 -18.19
CA VAL A 225 11.55 -8.06 -16.84
C VAL A 225 11.46 -9.58 -16.68
N ARG A 226 11.82 -10.08 -15.50
CA ARG A 226 11.87 -11.51 -15.15
C ARG A 226 11.03 -11.87 -13.94
N LYS A 227 10.56 -10.90 -13.17
CA LYS A 227 9.64 -11.11 -12.06
C LYS A 227 8.53 -10.06 -12.07
N TYR A 228 7.29 -10.52 -11.98
CA TYR A 228 6.13 -9.67 -11.72
C TYR A 228 5.59 -10.01 -10.33
N ASP A 229 5.78 -9.11 -9.37
CA ASP A 229 5.44 -9.31 -7.96
C ASP A 229 4.11 -8.63 -7.66
N PHE A 230 3.10 -9.40 -7.23
CA PHE A 230 1.79 -8.89 -6.83
C PHE A 230 1.74 -8.47 -5.36
N LEU A 231 2.89 -8.43 -4.69
CA LEU A 231 3.01 -8.06 -3.28
C LEU A 231 2.14 -8.97 -2.39
N ALA A 232 1.85 -8.52 -1.17
CA ALA A 232 1.11 -9.33 -0.21
C ALA A 232 -0.36 -9.50 -0.63
N GLY A 233 -1.00 -10.47 0.02
CA GLY A 233 -2.42 -10.74 -0.12
C GLY A 233 -2.70 -12.03 -0.87
N GLU A 234 -3.92 -12.53 -0.66
CA GLU A 234 -4.34 -13.86 -1.08
C GLU A 234 -4.23 -14.07 -2.61
N PRO A 235 -3.94 -15.31 -3.06
CA PRO A 235 -3.69 -15.60 -4.47
C PRO A 235 -4.88 -15.31 -5.38
N GLY A 236 -6.12 -15.37 -4.87
CA GLY A 236 -7.37 -14.94 -5.53
C GLY A 236 -7.34 -14.91 -7.05
N TYR A 237 -7.50 -13.72 -7.63
CA TYR A 237 -7.43 -13.52 -9.08
C TYR A 237 -6.01 -13.63 -9.66
N LYS A 238 -4.96 -13.51 -8.82
CA LYS A 238 -3.53 -13.57 -9.21
C LYS A 238 -3.17 -14.97 -9.74
N ALA A 239 -3.79 -16.02 -9.20
CA ALA A 239 -3.60 -17.41 -9.64
C ALA A 239 -3.88 -17.62 -11.15
N ARG A 240 -4.82 -16.88 -11.72
CA ARG A 240 -5.12 -16.97 -13.17
C ARG A 240 -3.95 -16.53 -14.06
N TRP A 241 -3.05 -15.72 -13.51
CA TRP A 241 -1.85 -15.24 -14.19
C TRP A 241 -0.65 -16.17 -13.94
N SER A 242 -0.91 -17.36 -13.40
CA SER A 242 0.10 -18.34 -13.00
C SER A 242 1.07 -17.81 -11.93
N ALA A 243 0.56 -16.90 -11.08
CA ALA A 243 1.28 -16.43 -9.91
C ALA A 243 1.50 -17.58 -8.93
N GLN A 244 2.75 -17.77 -8.54
CA GLN A 244 3.14 -18.73 -7.52
C GLN A 244 2.98 -18.09 -6.15
N VAL A 245 2.45 -18.86 -5.21
CA VAL A 245 2.29 -18.44 -3.82
C VAL A 245 3.64 -18.48 -3.13
N GLY A 246 4.02 -17.35 -2.55
CA GLY A 246 5.17 -17.22 -1.66
C GLY A 246 4.73 -16.57 -0.36
N HIS A 247 5.71 -16.10 0.42
CA HIS A 247 5.44 -15.38 1.64
C HIS A 247 6.49 -14.31 1.88
N TYR A 248 6.06 -13.21 2.50
CA TYR A 248 6.94 -12.35 3.26
C TYR A 248 7.02 -12.83 4.71
N VAL A 249 8.04 -12.37 5.41
CA VAL A 249 8.28 -12.66 6.82
C VAL A 249 8.10 -11.38 7.63
N ASN A 250 7.27 -11.44 8.66
CA ASN A 250 7.28 -10.46 9.73
C ASN A 250 8.19 -10.99 10.84
N CYS A 251 9.15 -10.20 11.29
CA CYS A 251 10.04 -10.50 12.40
C CYS A 251 9.80 -9.50 13.52
N HIS A 252 9.24 -9.97 14.62
CA HIS A 252 8.93 -9.16 15.79
C HIS A 252 9.85 -9.56 16.94
N PHE A 253 10.45 -8.60 17.63
CA PHE A 253 11.37 -8.95 18.72
C PHE A 253 11.38 -7.93 19.86
N ALA A 254 11.75 -8.41 21.04
CA ALA A 254 11.89 -7.61 22.24
C ALA A 254 13.03 -8.12 23.13
N ARG A 255 13.51 -7.22 24.01
CA ARG A 255 14.50 -7.57 25.04
C ARG A 255 13.92 -8.60 26.02
N PRO A 256 14.74 -9.53 26.54
CA PRO A 256 14.26 -10.51 27.51
C PRO A 256 13.76 -9.85 28.79
N LEU A 257 12.74 -10.45 29.41
CA LEU A 257 12.20 -10.04 30.72
C LEU A 257 11.70 -8.57 30.75
N THR A 258 11.16 -8.09 29.63
CA THR A 258 10.56 -6.75 29.51
C THR A 258 9.06 -6.84 29.26
N LEU A 259 8.35 -5.73 29.49
CA LEU A 259 6.93 -5.60 29.12
C LEU A 259 6.70 -5.91 27.63
N GLY A 260 7.61 -5.45 26.76
CA GLY A 260 7.57 -5.77 25.33
C GLY A 260 7.63 -7.27 25.04
N SER A 261 8.50 -8.01 25.74
CA SER A 261 8.54 -9.48 25.58
C SER A 261 7.28 -10.18 26.08
N GLY A 262 6.67 -9.69 27.16
CA GLY A 262 5.39 -10.17 27.66
C GLY A 262 4.24 -9.87 26.70
N TYR A 263 4.22 -8.66 26.13
CA TYR A 263 3.26 -8.25 25.10
C TYR A 263 3.35 -9.13 23.86
N LEU A 264 4.56 -9.31 23.31
CA LEU A 264 4.77 -10.16 22.13
C LEU A 264 4.34 -11.60 22.38
N SER A 265 4.66 -12.16 23.56
CA SER A 265 4.21 -13.51 23.94
C SER A 265 2.67 -13.60 24.02
N ALA A 266 2.01 -12.60 24.61
CA ALA A 266 0.55 -12.57 24.70
C ALA A 266 -0.11 -12.47 23.31
N VAL A 267 0.38 -11.59 22.45
CA VAL A 267 -0.14 -11.43 21.07
C VAL A 267 0.08 -12.72 20.26
N HIS A 268 1.24 -13.37 20.40
CA HIS A 268 1.52 -14.65 19.75
C HIS A 268 0.56 -15.74 20.22
N ASN A 269 0.41 -15.92 21.53
CA ASN A 269 -0.47 -16.94 22.10
C ASN A 269 -1.95 -16.69 21.73
N ALA A 270 -2.38 -15.43 21.70
CA ALA A 270 -3.72 -15.06 21.25
C ALA A 270 -3.95 -15.39 19.76
N ARG A 271 -2.96 -15.15 18.89
CA ARG A 271 -3.02 -15.53 17.47
C ARG A 271 -3.04 -17.04 17.28
N ALA A 272 -2.11 -17.75 17.91
CA ALA A 272 -2.03 -19.21 17.84
C ALA A 272 -3.34 -19.85 18.34
N GLY A 273 -3.91 -19.33 19.42
CA GLY A 273 -5.23 -19.74 19.90
C GLY A 273 -6.34 -19.46 18.88
N LYS A 274 -6.33 -18.28 18.23
CA LYS A 274 -7.29 -17.92 17.18
C LYS A 274 -7.18 -18.81 15.94
N GLU A 275 -5.97 -19.16 15.52
CA GLU A 275 -5.70 -20.05 14.39
C GLU A 275 -6.06 -21.50 14.72
N TRP A 276 -5.70 -21.97 15.92
CA TRP A 276 -6.12 -23.27 16.44
C TRP A 276 -7.65 -23.39 16.45
N LEU A 277 -8.36 -22.37 16.95
CA LEU A 277 -9.81 -22.32 16.93
C LEU A 277 -10.36 -22.37 15.50
N ARG A 278 -9.80 -21.61 14.54
CA ARG A 278 -10.23 -21.67 13.13
C ARG A 278 -10.02 -23.04 12.49
N GLY A 279 -8.95 -23.75 12.85
CA GLY A 279 -8.60 -25.05 12.26
C GLY A 279 -9.31 -26.25 12.89
N ASN A 280 -9.75 -26.15 14.15
CA ASN A 280 -10.23 -27.30 14.93
C ASN A 280 -11.65 -27.14 15.49
N VAL A 281 -12.27 -25.96 15.37
CA VAL A 281 -13.62 -25.72 15.87
C VAL A 281 -14.61 -25.64 14.70
N PRO A 282 -15.75 -26.35 14.75
CA PRO A 282 -16.80 -26.24 13.75
C PRO A 282 -17.21 -24.79 13.46
N GLU A 283 -17.49 -24.46 12.19
CA GLU A 283 -17.84 -23.10 11.74
C GLU A 283 -18.97 -22.45 12.56
N SER A 284 -19.92 -23.25 13.05
CA SER A 284 -21.03 -22.80 13.89
C SER A 284 -20.58 -22.20 15.22
N ILE A 285 -19.56 -22.78 15.86
CA ILE A 285 -19.01 -22.31 17.13
C ILE A 285 -18.03 -21.15 16.90
N TRP A 286 -17.28 -21.18 15.80
CA TRP A 286 -16.44 -20.06 15.37
C TRP A 286 -17.26 -18.78 15.15
N ASN A 287 -18.40 -18.89 14.46
CA ASN A 287 -19.32 -17.78 14.23
C ASN A 287 -19.98 -17.27 15.52
N LEU A 288 -20.25 -18.15 16.50
CA LEU A 288 -20.75 -17.77 17.81
C LEU A 288 -19.71 -16.95 18.60
N LEU A 289 -18.44 -17.40 18.63
CA LEU A 289 -17.33 -16.68 19.26
C LEU A 289 -17.07 -15.32 18.60
N HIS A 290 -17.20 -15.25 17.27
CA HIS A 290 -17.02 -13.99 16.53
C HIS A 290 -18.12 -12.97 16.87
N ARG A 291 -19.38 -13.40 17.03
CA ARG A 291 -20.50 -12.53 17.45
C ARG A 291 -20.32 -11.99 18.87
N VAL A 292 -19.83 -12.82 19.79
CA VAL A 292 -19.53 -12.40 21.16
C VAL A 292 -18.42 -11.33 21.20
N ASN A 293 -17.37 -11.50 20.40
CA ASN A 293 -16.25 -10.55 20.35
C ASN A 293 -16.63 -9.18 19.73
N VAL A 294 -17.51 -9.17 18.73
CA VAL A 294 -18.09 -7.93 18.16
C VAL A 294 -19.01 -7.22 19.18
N GLY A 295 -19.77 -7.98 19.98
CA GLY A 295 -20.60 -7.42 21.06
C GLY A 295 -19.82 -6.79 22.22
N VAL A 296 -18.61 -7.28 22.50
CA VAL A 296 -17.71 -6.72 23.52
C VAL A 296 -17.03 -5.44 23.01
N ARG A 297 -16.57 -5.42 21.75
CA ARG A 297 -16.03 -4.19 21.11
C ARG A 297 -17.09 -3.11 20.90
N GLY A 298 -18.34 -3.48 20.60
CA GLY A 298 -19.46 -2.54 20.45
C GLY A 298 -19.97 -1.96 21.78
N LYS A 299 -19.67 -2.59 22.92
CA LYS A 299 -19.95 -2.05 24.26
C LYS A 299 -18.84 -1.15 24.80
N SER A 300 -17.60 -1.30 24.32
CA SER A 300 -16.45 -0.47 24.71
C SER A 300 -16.43 0.92 24.05
N SER A 301 -17.27 1.16 23.03
CA SER A 301 -17.33 2.44 22.28
C SER A 301 -18.55 3.30 22.64
N ARG A 302 -19.23 3.00 23.75
CA ARG A 302 -20.19 3.93 24.38
C ARG A 302 -19.76 4.15 25.82
N GLU A 303 -19.56 5.43 26.16
CA GLU A 303 -19.10 5.99 27.45
C GLU A 303 -17.58 5.99 27.66
N VAL A 304 -16.89 7.03 27.15
CA VAL A 304 -16.19 8.05 27.95
C VAL A 304 -16.01 9.32 27.09
N GLU A 305 -16.90 10.30 27.27
CA GLU A 305 -16.61 11.74 27.13
C GLU A 305 -17.14 12.35 28.45
N PRO A 306 -16.39 13.20 29.17
CA PRO A 306 -16.05 14.57 28.73
C PRO A 306 -14.64 15.01 29.24
N LYS A 307 -14.06 16.21 29.08
CA LYS A 307 -14.49 17.58 28.77
C LYS A 307 -13.18 18.34 28.41
N ILE A 308 -13.07 18.96 27.24
CA ILE A 308 -11.93 19.86 26.93
C ILE A 308 -12.27 21.24 27.49
N ALA A 309 -11.38 21.80 28.29
CA ALA A 309 -11.49 23.14 28.86
C ALA A 309 -11.42 24.21 27.75
N GLU A 310 -12.38 25.13 27.74
CA GLU A 310 -12.35 26.35 26.96
C GLU A 310 -11.28 27.31 27.52
N PRO A 311 -10.60 28.11 26.66
CA PRO A 311 -9.66 29.10 27.13
C PRO A 311 -10.39 30.34 27.67
N GLU A 312 -9.87 30.86 28.77
CA GLU A 312 -10.37 32.04 29.49
C GLU A 312 -10.54 33.26 28.58
N ALA A 313 -11.79 33.70 28.39
CA ALA A 313 -12.11 35.05 27.97
C ALA A 313 -12.10 35.95 29.21
N SER A 314 -11.18 36.92 29.22
CA SER A 314 -11.17 37.99 30.20
C SER A 314 -12.33 38.96 29.95
N SER A 315 -13.18 39.14 30.97
CA SER A 315 -14.27 40.11 30.98
C SER A 315 -13.72 41.55 31.09
N PRO A 316 -14.29 42.53 30.38
CA PRO A 316 -14.09 43.95 30.70
C PRO A 316 -15.17 44.44 31.68
N GLN A 317 -14.73 45.10 32.76
CA GLN A 317 -15.60 45.89 33.64
C GLN A 317 -15.61 47.38 33.24
N THR A 318 -16.83 47.89 33.11
CA THR A 318 -17.34 49.25 33.44
C THR A 318 -16.76 50.51 32.78
N ALA A 319 -17.59 51.06 31.88
CA ALA A 319 -18.06 52.44 31.74
C ALA A 319 -17.30 53.61 32.40
N GLN A 320 -16.94 54.63 31.58
CA GLN A 320 -17.19 56.05 31.85
C GLN A 320 -17.03 56.95 30.59
N SER A 321 -18.05 57.79 30.34
CA SER A 321 -18.08 59.13 29.69
C SER A 321 -17.49 59.42 28.28
N ASN A 322 -18.38 59.58 27.28
CA ASN A 322 -18.64 60.74 26.38
C ASN A 322 -17.55 61.81 26.06
N PRO A 323 -17.68 62.60 24.96
CA PRO A 323 -17.70 62.30 23.51
C PRO A 323 -16.68 63.20 22.74
N ILE A 324 -16.71 63.25 21.38
CA ILE A 324 -16.52 64.45 20.49
C ILE A 324 -15.70 64.18 19.18
N LYS A 325 -16.33 64.59 18.05
CA LYS A 325 -15.85 64.99 16.69
C LYS A 325 -15.26 63.93 15.75
N GLN A 326 -15.90 63.62 14.61
CA GLN A 326 -15.94 64.36 13.32
C GLN A 326 -14.58 64.60 12.65
N ALA A 327 -14.37 63.96 11.49
CA ALA A 327 -13.99 64.52 10.19
C ALA A 327 -13.52 63.35 9.29
N GLU A 328 -14.18 63.09 8.15
CA GLU A 328 -13.67 63.40 6.78
C GLU A 328 -12.29 62.77 6.50
N GLY A 329 -12.04 61.96 5.48
CA GLY A 329 -12.62 61.80 4.15
C GLY A 329 -11.48 61.33 3.24
N GLY A 330 -11.77 60.94 2.00
CA GLY A 330 -10.74 60.84 0.96
C GLY A 330 -10.42 59.43 0.44
N LYS A 331 -11.19 59.03 -0.57
CA LYS A 331 -10.70 58.22 -1.70
C LYS A 331 -9.46 58.88 -2.29
N ILE A 332 -8.45 58.11 -2.74
CA ILE A 332 -7.83 58.27 -4.06
C ILE A 332 -7.33 56.91 -4.54
N ALA A 333 -7.82 56.49 -5.72
CA ALA A 333 -7.21 55.47 -6.57
C ALA A 333 -6.16 56.12 -7.46
N VAL A 334 -5.02 55.47 -7.71
CA VAL A 334 -4.25 55.68 -8.94
C VAL A 334 -3.64 54.36 -9.39
N ASP A 335 -4.01 54.03 -10.62
CA ASP A 335 -3.51 53.02 -11.54
C ASP A 335 -2.32 53.62 -12.32
N VAL A 336 -1.17 52.94 -12.45
CA VAL A 336 -0.19 53.20 -13.52
C VAL A 336 0.60 51.92 -13.86
N ASP A 337 0.34 51.46 -15.08
CA ASP A 337 1.06 50.57 -15.98
C ASP A 337 2.58 50.86 -16.15
N LYS A 338 3.41 49.82 -16.35
CA LYS A 338 4.54 49.83 -17.32
C LYS A 338 5.30 48.49 -17.40
N GLN A 339 5.24 47.94 -18.61
CA GLN A 339 6.24 47.14 -19.36
C GLN A 339 7.69 47.13 -18.83
N SER A 340 8.38 45.98 -18.85
CA SER A 340 9.28 45.58 -19.97
C SER A 340 10.27 44.46 -19.60
N ARG A 341 10.51 43.61 -20.61
CA ARG A 341 11.51 42.53 -20.80
C ARG A 341 11.25 41.15 -20.21
#